data_AF-A0A7X6I4G7-F1
#
_entry.id   AF-A0A7X6I4G7-F1
#
_cell.length_a   1.000
_cell.length_b   1.000
_cell.length_c   1.000
_cell.angle_alpha   90.00
_cell.angle_beta   90.00
_cell.angle_gamma   90.00
#
_symmetry.space_group_name_H-M   'P 1'
#
loop_
_entity.id
_entity.type
_entity.pdbx_description
1 polymer ?
#
loop_
_entity_poly.entity_id
_entity_poly.type
_entity_poly.pdbx_seq_one_letter_code
_entity_poly.pdbx_strand_id
1 'polypeptide(L)'
;MQTVGMFSEAYERELLKQHQEAYQRMVALAEKQAQRPPFIQQKNVTKYYDDISINTLLKYERMGLKRYEPVEGGNVFYYTKELDRFMLENQK
;
A
#
# COMPACT_ATOMS: atom_id res chain seq x y z
N MET A 1 -45.16 -7.34 22.08
CA MET A 1 -43.93 -6.52 22.07
C MET A 1 -43.12 -6.91 20.85
N GLN A 2 -43.15 -6.12 19.78
CA GLN A 2 -42.25 -6.28 18.65
C GLN A 2 -41.22 -5.16 18.76
N THR A 3 -39.94 -5.52 18.85
CA THR A 3 -38.83 -4.59 18.67
C THR A 3 -38.76 -4.25 17.19
N VAL A 4 -39.50 -3.23 16.77
CA VAL A 4 -39.48 -2.76 15.39
C VAL A 4 -38.17 -1.98 15.20
N GLY A 5 -37.34 -2.45 14.27
CA GLY A 5 -35.99 -1.94 14.02
C GLY A 5 -35.98 -0.42 13.83
N MET A 6 -35.01 0.25 14.44
CA MET A 6 -34.88 1.72 14.41
C MET A 6 -34.50 2.28 13.04
N PHE A 7 -34.35 1.44 12.01
CA PHE A 7 -33.95 1.81 10.66
C PHE A 7 -34.82 1.12 9.61
N SER A 8 -35.03 1.77 8.47
CA SER A 8 -35.77 1.16 7.36
C SER A 8 -34.94 0.05 6.72
N GLU A 9 -35.58 -1.00 6.20
CA GLU A 9 -34.90 -2.09 5.48
C GLU A 9 -34.00 -1.57 4.33
N ALA A 10 -34.39 -0.45 3.71
CA ALA A 10 -33.61 0.21 2.68
C ALA A 10 -32.28 0.78 3.22
N TYR A 11 -32.31 1.37 4.41
CA TYR A 11 -31.11 1.88 5.07
C TYR A 11 -30.15 0.75 5.46
N GLU A 12 -30.68 -0.35 6.00
CA GLU A 12 -29.86 -1.51 6.38
C GLU A 12 -29.18 -2.15 5.15
N ARG A 13 -29.89 -2.25 4.02
CA ARG A 13 -29.30 -2.75 2.76
C ARG A 13 -28.20 -1.85 2.22
N GLU A 14 -28.40 -0.54 2.24
CA GLU A 14 -27.38 0.40 1.78
C GLU A 14 -26.13 0.38 2.69
N LEU A 15 -26.34 0.30 4.00
CA LEU A 15 -25.25 0.16 4.97
C LEU A 15 -24.44 -1.13 4.77
N LEU A 16 -25.13 -2.26 4.55
CA LEU A 16 -24.49 -3.54 4.25
C LEU A 16 -23.67 -3.48 2.96
N LYS A 17 -24.21 -2.83 1.91
CA LYS A 17 -23.51 -2.63 0.64
C LYS A 17 -22.22 -1.82 0.82
N GLN A 18 -22.29 -0.70 1.54
CA GLN A 18 -21.11 0.13 1.82
C GLN A 18 -20.05 -0.63 2.63
N HIS A 19 -20.48 -1.43 3.61
CA HIS A 19 -19.58 -2.28 4.38
C HIS A 19 -18.89 -3.34 3.52
N GLN A 20 -19.63 -3.98 2.61
CA GLN A 20 -19.09 -4.99 1.71
C GLN A 20 -18.07 -4.38 0.73
N GLU A 21 -18.37 -3.21 0.16
CA GLU A 21 -17.44 -2.47 -0.69
C GLU A 21 -16.16 -2.07 0.07
N ALA A 22 -16.30 -1.58 1.31
CA ALA A 22 -15.16 -1.24 2.15
C ALA A 22 -14.29 -2.47 2.48
N TYR A 23 -14.92 -3.60 2.81
CA TYR A 23 -14.22 -4.85 3.08
C TYR A 23 -13.47 -5.37 1.85
N GLN A 24 -14.11 -5.34 0.66
CA GLN A 24 -13.45 -5.72 -0.59
C GLN A 24 -12.23 -4.85 -0.90
N ARG A 25 -12.30 -3.54 -0.65
CA ARG A 25 -11.14 -2.64 -0.78
C ARG A 25 -10.03 -3.01 0.19
N MET A 26 -10.36 -3.32 1.45
CA MET A 26 -9.36 -3.75 2.45
C MET A 26 -8.71 -5.08 2.07
N VAL A 27 -9.47 -6.07 1.60
CA VAL A 27 -8.94 -7.35 1.12
C VAL A 27 -8.00 -7.12 -0.06
N ALA A 28 -8.40 -6.32 -1.05
CA ALA A 28 -7.55 -6.01 -2.21
C ALA A 28 -6.23 -5.32 -1.81
N LEU A 29 -6.27 -4.44 -0.80
CA LEU A 29 -5.06 -3.80 -0.25
C LEU A 29 -4.16 -4.80 0.48
N ALA A 30 -4.76 -5.70 1.27
CA ALA A 30 -4.04 -6.74 2.01
C ALA A 30 -3.38 -7.75 1.05
N GLU A 31 -4.08 -8.17 0.00
CA GLU A 31 -3.55 -9.07 -1.03
C GLU A 31 -2.39 -8.41 -1.80
N LYS A 32 -2.51 -7.12 -2.16
CA LYS A 32 -1.40 -6.37 -2.76
C LYS A 32 -0.19 -6.28 -1.83
N GLN A 33 -0.39 -6.14 -0.53
CA GLN A 33 0.69 -6.17 0.45
C GLN A 33 1.31 -7.56 0.59
N ALA A 34 0.52 -8.62 0.58
CA ALA A 34 0.99 -10.00 0.70
C ALA A 34 1.84 -10.44 -0.50
N GLN A 35 1.61 -9.87 -1.68
CA GLN A 35 2.39 -10.16 -2.90
C GLN A 35 3.74 -9.42 -2.96
N ARG A 36 4.00 -8.46 -2.07
CA ARG A 36 5.25 -7.69 -2.09
C ARG A 36 6.32 -8.39 -1.27
N PRO A 37 7.51 -8.67 -1.85
CA PRO A 37 8.62 -9.18 -1.06
C PRO A 37 9.06 -8.15 -0.02
N PRO A 38 9.66 -8.57 1.10
CA PRO A 38 10.12 -7.64 2.15
C PRO A 38 11.19 -6.67 1.63
N PHE A 39 11.95 -7.07 0.62
CA PHE A 39 12.93 -6.22 -0.05
C PHE A 39 12.68 -6.21 -1.55
N ILE A 40 12.76 -5.03 -2.15
CA ILE A 40 12.60 -4.84 -3.59
C ILE A 40 13.89 -4.24 -4.15
N GLN A 41 14.38 -4.81 -5.24
CA GLN A 41 15.50 -4.25 -5.97
C GLN A 41 15.08 -2.99 -6.73
N GLN A 42 15.92 -1.95 -6.75
CA GLN A 42 15.65 -0.67 -7.43
C GLN A 42 15.14 -0.84 -8.86
N LYS A 43 15.80 -1.70 -9.65
CA LYS A 43 15.41 -1.98 -11.05
C LYS A 43 14.02 -2.62 -11.22
N ASN A 44 13.48 -3.21 -10.16
CA ASN A 44 12.19 -3.90 -10.15
C ASN A 44 11.10 -3.10 -9.43
N VAL A 45 11.37 -1.86 -8.96
CA VAL A 45 10.38 -1.11 -8.16
C VAL A 45 9.07 -0.87 -8.90
N THR A 46 9.15 -0.63 -10.21
CA THR A 46 8.00 -0.37 -11.09
C THR A 46 7.10 -1.60 -11.27
N LYS A 47 7.58 -2.80 -10.93
CA LYS A 47 6.74 -4.02 -10.93
C LYS A 47 5.78 -4.09 -9.74
N TYR A 48 6.06 -3.33 -8.69
CA TYR A 48 5.32 -3.37 -7.42
C TYR A 48 4.63 -2.04 -7.09
N TYR A 49 5.08 -0.95 -7.73
CA TYR A 49 4.58 0.41 -7.54
C TYR A 49 4.39 1.08 -8.89
N ASP A 50 3.14 1.35 -9.24
CA ASP A 50 2.78 2.00 -10.51
C ASP A 50 3.25 3.47 -10.57
N ASP A 51 3.28 4.16 -9.41
CA ASP A 51 3.57 5.59 -9.32
C ASP A 51 5.03 5.94 -8.97
N ILE A 52 5.92 4.94 -8.87
CA ILE A 52 7.33 5.18 -8.50
C ILE A 52 8.25 5.06 -9.70
N SER A 53 8.82 6.20 -10.10
CA SER A 53 9.95 6.25 -11.02
C SER A 53 11.30 6.12 -10.28
N ILE A 54 12.37 5.80 -11.02
CA ILE A 54 13.74 5.85 -10.49
C ILE A 54 14.08 7.25 -9.95
N ASN A 55 13.61 8.32 -10.61
CA ASN A 55 13.83 9.69 -10.14
C ASN A 55 13.15 9.95 -8.79
N THR A 56 11.96 9.37 -8.58
CA THR A 56 11.25 9.44 -7.30
C THR A 56 12.05 8.74 -6.20
N LEU A 57 12.62 7.57 -6.48
CA LEU A 57 13.50 6.87 -5.53
C LEU A 57 14.74 7.68 -5.17
N LEU A 58 15.43 8.25 -6.16
CA LEU A 58 16.59 9.10 -5.93
C LEU A 58 16.23 10.35 -5.10
N LYS A 59 15.04 10.90 -5.30
CA LYS A 59 14.52 11.99 -4.44
C LYS A 59 14.33 11.49 -3.00
N TYR A 60 13.71 10.33 -2.80
CA TYR A 60 13.51 9.77 -1.47
C TYR A 60 14.84 9.43 -0.78
N GLU A 61 15.83 8.92 -1.50
CA GLU A 61 17.19 8.69 -0.95
C GLU A 61 17.81 10.00 -0.42
N ARG A 62 17.68 11.10 -1.18
CA ARG A 62 18.15 12.41 -0.72
C ARG A 62 17.38 12.93 0.50
N MET A 63 16.15 12.48 0.68
CA MET A 63 15.30 12.81 1.83
C MET A 63 15.52 11.86 3.02
N GLY A 64 16.40 10.85 2.89
CA GLY A 64 16.78 9.94 3.96
C GLY A 64 16.18 8.55 3.89
N LEU A 65 15.61 8.13 2.75
CA LEU A 65 15.20 6.74 2.53
C LEU A 65 16.44 5.84 2.59
N LYS A 66 16.41 4.82 3.47
CA LYS A 66 17.51 3.87 3.55
C LYS A 66 17.49 2.92 2.37
N ARG A 67 18.69 2.66 1.86
CA ARG A 67 18.96 1.68 0.82
C ARG A 67 19.98 0.67 1.31
N TYR A 68 19.85 -0.55 0.82
CA TYR A 68 20.74 -1.66 1.14
C TYR A 68 21.54 -2.01 -0.12
N GLU A 69 22.86 -1.93 -0.01
CA GLU A 69 23.79 -2.28 -1.09
C GLU A 69 24.67 -3.44 -0.63
N PRO A 70 24.54 -4.64 -1.23
CA PRO A 70 25.46 -5.74 -0.94
C PRO A 70 26.85 -5.43 -1.50
N VAL A 71 27.87 -5.86 -0.77
CA VAL A 71 29.29 -5.57 -1.07
C VAL A 71 29.75 -6.16 -2.42
N GLU A 72 29.12 -7.26 -2.87
CA GLU A 72 29.59 -8.05 -4.02
C GLU A 72 28.84 -7.80 -5.35
N GLY A 73 27.93 -6.84 -5.40
CA GLY A 73 27.27 -6.53 -6.66
C GLY A 73 26.29 -5.41 -6.46
N GLY A 74 26.48 -4.31 -7.21
CA GLY A 74 25.80 -3.00 -7.11
C GLY A 74 24.28 -2.99 -7.34
N ASN A 75 23.59 -4.03 -6.90
CA ASN A 75 22.15 -4.14 -6.82
C ASN A 75 21.68 -3.40 -5.57
N VAL A 76 21.04 -2.25 -5.76
CA VAL A 76 20.42 -1.48 -4.68
C VAL A 76 19.06 -2.12 -4.33
N PHE A 77 18.81 -2.33 -3.03
CA PHE A 77 17.55 -2.83 -2.49
C PHE A 77 16.92 -1.83 -1.52
N TYR A 78 15.59 -1.84 -1.45
CA TYR A 78 14.81 -1.08 -0.48
C TYR A 78 13.94 -2.00 0.35
N TYR A 79 13.83 -1.70 1.65
CA TYR A 79 12.87 -2.37 2.50
C TYR A 79 11.46 -1.83 2.20
N THR A 80 10.51 -2.72 1.91
CA THR A 80 9.20 -2.29 1.38
C THR A 80 8.37 -1.49 2.36
N LYS A 81 8.39 -1.85 3.66
CA LYS A 81 7.70 -1.04 4.68
C LYS A 81 8.26 0.36 4.81
N GLU A 82 9.57 0.51 4.64
CA GLU A 82 10.20 1.83 4.71
C GLU A 82 9.87 2.67 3.47
N LEU A 83 9.88 2.04 2.30
CA LEU A 83 9.46 2.69 1.06
C LEU A 83 7.98 3.10 1.11
N ASP A 84 7.09 2.21 1.58
CA ASP A 84 5.67 2.51 1.78
C ASP A 84 5.48 3.71 2.75
N ARG A 85 6.23 3.75 3.85
CA ARG A 85 6.22 4.87 4.80
C ARG A 85 6.63 6.18 4.12
N PHE A 86 7.73 6.17 3.37
CA PHE A 86 8.22 7.34 2.65
C PHE A 86 7.22 7.83 1.60
N MET A 87 6.57 6.93 0.87
CA MET A 87 5.54 7.29 -0.10
C MET A 87 4.38 8.02 0.57
N LEU A 88 3.86 7.48 1.67
CA LEU A 88 2.76 8.08 2.42
C LEU A 88 3.12 9.46 2.96
N GLU A 89 4.33 9.62 3.51
CA GLU A 89 4.82 10.90 4.03
C GLU A 89 4.98 11.98 2.95
N ASN A 90 5.22 11.58 1.70
CA ASN A 90 5.54 12.46 0.58
C ASN A 90 4.43 12.58 -0.47
N GLN A 91 3.25 12.01 -0.24
CA GLN A 91 2.11 11.99 -1.17
C GLN A 91 1.32 13.32 -1.24
N LYS A 92 1.98 14.46 -0.97
CA LYS A 92 1.36 15.80 -0.98
C LYS A 92 1.40 16.48 -2.34
#